data_AF-A0AAD3CDQ5-F1
#
_entry.id   AF-A0AAD3CDQ5-F1
#
_cell.length_a   1.000
_cell.length_b   1.000
_cell.length_c   1.000
_cell.angle_alpha   90.00
_cell.angle_beta   90.00
_cell.angle_gamma   90.00
#
_symmetry.space_group_name_H-M   'P 1'
#
loop_
_entity.id
_entity.type
_entity.pdbx_description
1 polymer ?
#
loop_
_entity_poly.entity_id
_entity_poly.type
_entity_poly.pdbx_seq_one_letter_code
_entity_poly.pdbx_strand_id
1 'polypeptide(L)'
;MTSRPQPISGSIGERIRVILGKDGDEWLLLLNKDNGERKWQTQNWSNIPFAVAKQLNNCIKKDRKVTIVDFNGNGAWYINAEKHDGSGGHAWWGGTNASNEIKQLTNKACSKQVYFGTTDYNNDTDTYVLISGNNGYQQSCSLNQSLVDRMKSCNNRGGTIHFIRLFHDNEYVVKDDNGREWIVDGPLDDELRNTSGEVHDVAKARDGSWIVIRDNRFIASQGVSNELRNTLTEFYNEQRRYNSERDAEIRQYDAEQSRLAQEARERAQQEARLQREREERERREREEKEAEEARKRAIEAEKARKEAAEKEKLKRATLLEEALIKRVTDEANDIVDAERNIEKRKQSLKQSLEMIPESARPKISTECENLSKNVCVVCQHEDASMVIVPCGHACLCGECSMSVINNSKQCPLCRAAIREIIRIYFGNK
;
A
#
# COMPACT_ATOMS: atom_id res chain seq x y z
N MET A 1 -8.93 -8.50 20.69
CA MET A 1 -9.04 -7.06 20.42
C MET A 1 -10.19 -6.53 21.24
N THR A 2 -9.96 -5.54 22.11
CA THR A 2 -11.04 -4.85 22.82
C THR A 2 -11.84 -4.03 21.81
N SER A 3 -13.16 -4.07 21.92
CA SER A 3 -14.07 -3.28 21.09
C SER A 3 -13.85 -1.78 21.34
N ARG A 4 -13.92 -0.96 20.29
CA ARG A 4 -13.87 0.51 20.40
C ARG A 4 -14.98 1.00 21.36
N PRO A 5 -14.64 1.77 22.41
CA PRO A 5 -15.64 2.41 23.28
C PRO A 5 -16.60 3.28 22.47
N GLN A 6 -17.86 3.35 22.87
CA GLN A 6 -18.88 4.13 22.16
C GLN A 6 -19.12 5.46 22.86
N PRO A 7 -19.41 6.55 22.12
CA PRO A 7 -19.76 7.82 22.73
C PRO A 7 -21.08 7.70 23.49
N ILE A 8 -21.18 8.45 24.57
CA ILE A 8 -22.42 8.59 25.33
C ILE A 8 -23.42 9.35 24.44
N SER A 9 -24.56 8.74 24.14
CA SER A 9 -25.52 9.24 23.14
C SER A 9 -26.54 10.23 23.74
N GLY A 10 -26.94 11.23 22.95
CA GLY A 10 -27.98 12.18 23.35
C GLY A 10 -27.47 13.32 24.24
N SER A 11 -28.30 14.32 24.46
CA SER A 11 -27.95 15.45 25.33
C SER A 11 -28.12 15.08 26.82
N ILE A 12 -27.54 15.88 27.72
CA ILE A 12 -27.75 15.69 29.15
C ILE A 12 -29.20 16.03 29.52
N GLY A 13 -29.78 17.05 28.88
CA GLY A 13 -31.16 17.48 29.09
C GLY A 13 -32.20 16.40 28.78
N GLU A 14 -31.98 15.55 27.77
CA GLU A 14 -32.87 14.44 27.39
C GLU A 14 -33.07 13.40 28.52
N ARG A 15 -32.18 13.42 29.51
CA ARG A 15 -32.14 12.44 30.60
C ARG A 15 -32.88 12.89 31.84
N ILE A 16 -33.36 14.12 31.85
CA ILE A 16 -33.96 14.77 33.01
C ILE A 16 -35.45 14.86 32.76
N ARG A 17 -36.21 14.39 33.73
CA ARG A 17 -37.61 14.76 33.87
C ARG A 17 -37.83 15.48 35.19
N VAL A 18 -38.42 16.65 35.11
CA VAL A 18 -38.72 17.53 36.24
C VAL A 18 -40.22 17.77 36.33
N ILE A 19 -40.74 17.79 37.55
CA ILE A 19 -42.12 18.15 37.85
C ILE A 19 -42.10 19.11 39.02
N LEU A 20 -42.92 20.16 38.94
CA LEU A 20 -43.21 21.06 40.04
C LEU A 20 -44.68 20.89 40.43
N GLY A 21 -44.97 20.94 41.73
CA GLY A 21 -46.31 20.84 42.27
C GLY A 21 -46.95 22.22 42.47
N LYS A 22 -47.39 22.49 43.69
CA LYS A 22 -48.04 23.76 44.04
C LYS A 22 -47.06 24.95 44.11
N ASP A 23 -45.80 24.71 44.46
CA ASP A 23 -44.78 25.74 44.64
C ASP A 23 -43.40 25.24 44.19
N GLY A 24 -42.39 26.12 44.24
CA GLY A 24 -41.01 25.77 43.90
C GLY A 24 -40.29 24.83 44.87
N ASP A 25 -40.92 24.48 46.01
CA ASP A 25 -40.41 23.55 47.03
C ASP A 25 -41.04 22.15 46.92
N GLU A 26 -42.16 22.01 46.20
CA GLU A 26 -42.77 20.73 45.83
C GLU A 26 -42.27 20.29 44.45
N TRP A 27 -41.35 19.33 44.41
CA TRP A 27 -40.73 18.93 43.15
C TRP A 27 -40.33 17.46 43.11
N LEU A 28 -40.26 16.92 41.89
CA LEU A 28 -39.72 15.60 41.60
C LEU A 28 -38.74 15.67 40.44
N LEU A 29 -37.63 14.94 40.60
CA LEU A 29 -36.66 14.66 39.56
C LEU A 29 -36.57 13.16 39.29
N LEU A 30 -36.63 12.84 38.00
CA LEU A 30 -36.28 11.55 37.46
C LEU A 30 -35.04 11.72 36.58
N LEU A 31 -33.91 11.17 37.02
CA LEU A 31 -32.60 11.41 36.42
C LEU A 31 -32.06 10.10 35.83
N ASN A 32 -31.93 10.04 34.51
CA ASN A 32 -31.38 8.88 33.82
C ASN A 32 -29.87 9.07 33.60
N LYS A 33 -29.05 8.46 34.45
CA LYS A 33 -27.60 8.55 34.37
C LYS A 33 -27.03 7.58 33.34
N ASP A 34 -26.00 8.01 32.62
CA ASP A 34 -25.25 7.18 31.68
C ASP A 34 -23.76 7.57 31.73
N ASN A 35 -22.91 6.61 32.07
CA ASN A 35 -21.45 6.77 32.12
C ASN A 35 -20.73 6.16 30.89
N GLY A 36 -21.50 5.73 29.88
CA GLY A 36 -21.02 5.09 28.66
C GLY A 36 -20.84 3.58 28.76
N GLU A 37 -20.86 3.02 29.97
CA GLU A 37 -20.83 1.57 30.23
C GLU A 37 -22.18 1.07 30.72
N ARG A 38 -22.79 1.81 31.64
CA ARG A 38 -24.02 1.46 32.30
C ARG A 38 -24.96 2.65 32.28
N LYS A 39 -26.24 2.33 32.09
CA LYS A 39 -27.36 3.25 32.27
C LYS A 39 -28.11 2.88 33.55
N TRP A 40 -28.44 3.87 34.37
CA TRP A 40 -29.24 3.67 35.58
C TRP A 40 -30.07 4.91 35.88
N GLN A 41 -31.02 4.79 36.80
CA GLN A 41 -31.95 5.86 37.12
C GLN A 41 -31.86 6.20 38.60
N THR A 42 -31.85 7.49 38.92
CA THR A 42 -32.04 8.01 40.28
C THR A 42 -33.30 8.86 40.35
N GLN A 43 -33.90 8.90 41.53
CA GLN A 43 -35.13 9.64 41.81
C GLN A 43 -34.87 10.51 43.04
N ASN A 44 -35.18 11.79 42.93
CA ASN A 44 -35.04 12.78 44.00
C ASN A 44 -36.34 13.58 44.06
N TRP A 45 -36.80 13.96 45.24
CA TRP A 45 -38.01 14.74 45.38
C TRP A 45 -38.04 15.47 46.71
N SER A 46 -38.83 16.54 46.77
CA SER A 46 -39.18 17.26 47.99
C SER A 46 -40.67 17.58 48.00
N ASN A 47 -41.31 17.40 49.16
CA ASN A 47 -42.71 17.75 49.43
C ASN A 47 -43.80 17.21 48.48
N ILE A 48 -43.50 16.21 47.65
CA ILE A 48 -44.47 15.62 46.71
C ILE A 48 -45.63 14.90 47.42
N PRO A 49 -46.75 14.63 46.73
CA PRO A 49 -47.89 13.96 47.34
C PRO A 49 -47.51 12.57 47.90
N PHE A 50 -47.98 12.26 49.11
CA PHE A 50 -47.63 11.03 49.83
C PHE A 50 -47.87 9.74 49.01
N ALA A 51 -48.96 9.69 48.25
CA ALA A 51 -49.28 8.54 47.39
C ALA A 51 -48.24 8.33 46.28
N VAL A 52 -47.73 9.42 45.70
CA VAL A 52 -46.67 9.40 44.67
C VAL A 52 -45.38 8.89 45.30
N ALA A 53 -44.94 9.50 46.41
CA ALA A 53 -43.73 9.06 47.13
C ALA A 53 -43.79 7.59 47.55
N LYS A 54 -44.94 7.13 48.06
CA LYS A 54 -45.16 5.72 48.42
C LYS A 54 -44.98 4.79 47.22
N GLN A 55 -45.53 5.16 46.07
CA GLN A 55 -45.47 4.33 44.87
C GLN A 55 -44.07 4.33 44.22
N LEU A 56 -43.35 5.46 44.23
CA LEU A 56 -41.95 5.51 43.80
C LEU A 56 -41.06 4.62 44.68
N ASN A 57 -41.23 4.69 46.01
CA ASN A 57 -40.55 3.79 46.94
C ASN A 57 -40.85 2.31 46.67
N ASN A 58 -42.09 1.97 46.27
CA ASN A 58 -42.42 0.60 45.85
C ASN A 58 -41.70 0.19 44.55
N CYS A 59 -41.52 1.12 43.60
CA CYS A 59 -40.77 0.87 42.38
C CYS A 59 -39.29 0.63 42.69
N ILE A 60 -38.68 1.45 43.55
CA ILE A 60 -37.30 1.29 44.02
C ILE A 60 -37.11 -0.06 44.71
N LYS A 61 -37.98 -0.41 45.65
CA LYS A 61 -37.93 -1.71 46.37
C LYS A 61 -38.04 -2.93 45.45
N LYS A 62 -38.70 -2.79 44.30
CA LYS A 62 -38.90 -3.85 43.31
C LYS A 62 -37.90 -3.78 42.14
N ASP A 63 -36.90 -2.92 42.23
CA ASP A 63 -35.93 -2.63 41.16
C ASP A 63 -36.60 -2.38 39.80
N ARG A 64 -37.57 -1.47 39.80
CA ARG A 64 -38.30 -1.06 38.61
C ARG A 64 -37.84 0.31 38.14
N LYS A 65 -37.61 0.43 36.84
CA LYS A 65 -37.33 1.68 36.15
C LYS A 65 -38.65 2.43 35.95
N VAL A 66 -38.74 3.65 36.48
CA VAL A 66 -39.89 4.53 36.24
C VAL A 66 -39.72 5.13 34.84
N THR A 67 -40.69 4.91 33.96
CA THR A 67 -40.64 5.39 32.58
C THR A 67 -41.32 6.74 32.46
N ILE A 68 -42.46 6.91 33.16
CA ILE A 68 -43.26 8.13 33.18
C ILE A 68 -43.74 8.36 34.61
N VAL A 69 -43.68 9.60 35.05
CA VAL A 69 -44.30 10.08 36.27
C VAL A 69 -44.85 11.47 35.98
N ASP A 70 -46.04 11.76 36.50
CA ASP A 70 -46.59 13.12 36.54
C ASP A 70 -47.61 13.26 37.68
N PHE A 71 -47.73 14.48 38.22
CA PHE A 71 -48.75 14.83 39.21
C PHE A 71 -49.10 16.32 39.14
N ASN A 72 -50.30 16.69 39.57
CA ASN A 72 -50.72 18.10 39.67
C ASN A 72 -50.93 18.55 41.12
N GLY A 73 -51.18 19.84 41.31
CA GLY A 73 -51.41 20.45 42.63
C GLY A 73 -52.65 19.95 43.38
N ASN A 74 -53.59 19.28 42.70
CA ASN A 74 -54.82 18.75 43.31
C ASN A 74 -54.69 17.28 43.74
N GLY A 75 -53.50 16.70 43.56
CA GLY A 75 -53.20 15.34 43.97
C GLY A 75 -53.57 14.27 42.95
N ALA A 76 -53.92 14.65 41.71
CA ALA A 76 -53.96 13.70 40.59
C ALA A 76 -52.54 13.26 40.25
N TRP A 77 -52.33 11.98 40.02
CA TRP A 77 -51.00 11.45 39.67
C TRP A 77 -51.05 10.19 38.85
N TYR A 78 -49.95 9.95 38.12
CA TYR A 78 -49.70 8.76 37.33
C TYR A 78 -48.24 8.36 37.44
N ILE A 79 -47.99 7.06 37.59
CA ILE A 79 -46.66 6.47 37.50
C ILE A 79 -46.75 5.24 36.59
N ASN A 80 -45.85 5.17 35.62
CA ASN A 80 -45.56 3.96 34.87
C ASN A 80 -44.15 3.49 35.21
N ALA A 81 -44.01 2.20 35.52
CA ALA A 81 -42.71 1.61 35.74
C ALA A 81 -42.63 0.19 35.16
N GLU A 82 -41.46 -0.13 34.62
CA GLU A 82 -41.14 -1.42 34.01
C GLU A 82 -39.94 -2.06 34.69
N LYS A 83 -39.79 -3.36 34.48
CA LYS A 83 -38.53 -4.04 34.79
C LYS A 83 -37.45 -3.60 33.81
N HIS A 84 -36.18 -3.63 34.22
CA HIS A 84 -35.06 -3.26 33.35
C HIS A 84 -34.94 -4.10 32.07
N ASP A 85 -35.49 -5.32 32.07
CA ASP A 85 -35.54 -6.22 30.91
C ASP A 85 -36.75 -5.98 29.98
N GLY A 86 -37.64 -5.03 30.31
CA GLY A 86 -38.87 -4.73 29.57
C GLY A 86 -40.00 -5.77 29.71
N SER A 87 -39.81 -6.85 30.48
CA SER A 87 -40.74 -8.00 30.50
C SER A 87 -42.02 -7.80 31.32
N GLY A 88 -42.20 -6.65 31.98
CA GLY A 88 -43.38 -6.40 32.80
C GLY A 88 -43.52 -4.96 33.28
N GLY A 89 -44.25 -4.16 32.52
CA GLY A 89 -44.65 -2.80 32.87
C GLY A 89 -45.98 -2.76 33.63
N HIS A 90 -46.11 -1.81 34.57
CA HIS A 90 -47.36 -1.51 35.25
C HIS A 90 -47.56 0.00 35.32
N ALA A 91 -48.84 0.40 35.29
CA ALA A 91 -49.27 1.77 35.45
C ALA A 91 -50.13 1.89 36.71
N TRP A 92 -49.96 2.99 37.44
CA TRP A 92 -50.75 3.33 38.62
C TRP A 92 -51.26 4.76 38.51
N TRP A 93 -52.49 4.94 38.95
CA TRP A 93 -53.20 6.22 38.93
C TRP A 93 -53.75 6.49 40.33
N GLY A 94 -53.89 7.76 40.69
CA GLY A 94 -54.63 8.17 41.88
C GLY A 94 -55.04 9.63 41.84
N GLY A 95 -56.03 10.00 42.64
CA GLY A 95 -56.49 11.40 42.79
C GLY A 95 -57.05 12.06 41.53
N THR A 96 -57.42 11.28 40.50
CA THR A 96 -57.86 11.77 39.19
C THR A 96 -59.25 11.26 38.82
N ASN A 97 -60.01 12.11 38.13
CA ASN A 97 -61.32 11.82 37.56
C ASN A 97 -61.24 11.06 36.22
N ALA A 98 -60.04 10.68 35.75
CA ALA A 98 -59.89 9.84 34.56
C ALA A 98 -60.71 8.53 34.68
N SER A 99 -61.44 8.20 33.62
CA SER A 99 -62.36 7.05 33.61
C SER A 99 -61.60 5.72 33.70
N ASN A 100 -62.30 4.65 34.12
CA ASN A 100 -61.70 3.33 34.21
C ASN A 100 -61.25 2.81 32.84
N GLU A 101 -61.95 3.18 31.76
CA GLU A 101 -61.59 2.85 30.38
C GLU A 101 -60.23 3.45 30.02
N ILE A 102 -60.00 4.73 30.36
CA ILE A 102 -58.73 5.43 30.11
C ILE A 102 -57.61 4.80 30.94
N LYS A 103 -57.86 4.52 32.21
CA LYS A 103 -56.91 3.84 33.09
C LYS A 103 -56.51 2.46 32.52
N GLN A 104 -57.47 1.70 31.99
CA GLN A 104 -57.19 0.39 31.35
C GLN A 104 -56.35 0.49 30.08
N LEU A 105 -56.41 1.60 29.32
CA LEU A 105 -55.55 1.80 28.15
C LEU A 105 -54.06 1.83 28.50
N THR A 106 -53.72 2.21 29.73
CA THR A 106 -52.32 2.24 30.20
C THR A 106 -51.75 0.90 30.64
N ASN A 107 -52.59 -0.13 30.75
CA ASN A 107 -52.14 -1.50 31.03
C ASN A 107 -51.76 -2.28 29.76
N LYS A 108 -51.87 -1.67 28.56
CA LYS A 108 -51.51 -2.28 27.29
C LYS A 108 -50.04 -2.00 26.93
N ALA A 109 -49.41 -2.91 26.18
CA ALA A 109 -47.97 -2.97 25.91
C ALA A 109 -47.38 -1.89 24.95
N CYS A 110 -47.99 -0.70 24.86
CA CYS A 110 -47.46 0.40 24.03
C CYS A 110 -47.12 1.60 24.90
N SER A 111 -46.04 2.32 24.56
CA SER A 111 -45.58 3.49 25.30
C SER A 111 -46.71 4.48 25.53
N LYS A 112 -47.05 4.69 26.81
CA LYS A 112 -48.10 5.59 27.25
C LYS A 112 -47.52 6.71 28.10
N GLN A 113 -47.66 7.94 27.63
CA GLN A 113 -47.30 9.14 28.40
C GLN A 113 -48.59 9.76 28.93
N VAL A 114 -48.62 10.10 30.22
CA VAL A 114 -49.75 10.80 30.83
C VAL A 114 -49.22 12.10 31.40
N TYR A 115 -49.94 13.18 31.13
CA TYR A 115 -49.63 14.51 31.61
C TYR A 115 -50.83 15.08 32.34
N PHE A 116 -50.60 15.74 33.48
CA PHE A 116 -51.66 16.36 34.28
C PHE A 116 -51.49 17.86 34.38
N GLY A 117 -52.61 18.57 34.34
CA GLY A 117 -52.73 19.98 34.69
C GLY A 117 -54.01 20.20 35.47
N THR A 118 -54.41 21.46 35.58
CA THR A 118 -55.69 21.83 36.18
C THR A 118 -56.38 22.91 35.36
N THR A 119 -57.69 22.99 35.54
CA THR A 119 -58.48 24.17 35.17
C THR A 119 -58.28 25.30 36.19
N ASP A 120 -59.13 26.31 36.19
CA ASP A 120 -58.97 27.54 36.98
C ASP A 120 -59.23 27.41 38.49
N TYR A 121 -58.94 28.52 39.19
CA TYR A 121 -58.89 28.70 40.65
C TYR A 121 -60.17 28.30 41.43
N ASN A 122 -61.34 28.19 40.79
CA ASN A 122 -62.62 27.98 41.49
C ASN A 122 -63.12 26.53 41.51
N ASN A 123 -62.74 25.72 40.52
CA ASN A 123 -63.22 24.33 40.42
C ASN A 123 -62.08 23.31 40.38
N ASP A 124 -60.84 23.75 40.08
CA ASP A 124 -59.59 22.96 40.13
C ASP A 124 -59.78 21.52 39.60
N THR A 125 -60.54 21.39 38.50
CA THR A 125 -60.76 20.07 37.87
C THR A 125 -59.48 19.64 37.19
N ASP A 126 -59.11 18.37 37.36
CA ASP A 126 -57.92 17.80 36.77
C ASP A 126 -58.06 17.71 35.25
N THR A 127 -57.10 18.30 34.54
CA THR A 127 -56.94 18.10 33.10
C THR A 127 -55.87 17.04 32.87
N TYR A 128 -56.04 16.24 31.83
CA TYR A 128 -55.02 15.27 31.46
C TYR A 128 -54.98 15.02 29.96
N VAL A 129 -53.80 14.62 29.50
CA VAL A 129 -53.58 14.03 28.18
C VAL A 129 -52.87 12.70 28.34
N LEU A 130 -53.41 11.66 27.71
CA LEU A 130 -52.79 10.37 27.53
C LEU A 130 -52.32 10.26 26.08
N ILE A 131 -51.02 10.20 25.84
CA ILE A 131 -50.44 9.88 24.54
C ILE A 131 -50.17 8.37 24.47
N SER A 132 -50.42 7.80 23.31
CA SER A 132 -50.62 6.38 23.10
C SER A 132 -50.02 5.95 21.76
N GLY A 133 -48.83 5.34 21.79
CA GLY A 133 -48.08 5.06 20.56
C GLY A 133 -47.58 6.34 19.90
N ASN A 134 -47.44 6.35 18.57
CA ASN A 134 -46.88 7.51 17.87
C ASN A 134 -47.89 8.67 17.77
N ASN A 135 -49.18 8.37 17.54
CA ASN A 135 -50.17 9.40 17.17
C ASN A 135 -51.49 9.30 17.94
N GLY A 136 -51.73 8.22 18.69
CA GLY A 136 -52.97 8.05 19.44
C GLY A 136 -52.97 8.91 20.70
N TYR A 137 -54.09 9.55 21.03
CA TYR A 137 -54.23 10.28 22.29
C TYR A 137 -55.65 10.17 22.87
N GLN A 138 -55.76 10.41 24.17
CA GLN A 138 -57.02 10.64 24.89
C GLN A 138 -56.84 11.83 25.81
N GLN A 139 -57.93 12.51 26.17
CA GLN A 139 -57.86 13.76 26.93
C GLN A 139 -59.10 13.98 27.80
N SER A 140 -58.95 14.81 28.83
CA SER A 140 -60.07 15.37 29.60
C SER A 140 -60.90 16.36 28.77
N CYS A 141 -62.18 16.56 29.12
CA CYS A 141 -63.07 17.48 28.40
C CYS A 141 -62.72 18.97 28.55
N SER A 142 -62.04 19.37 29.63
CA SER A 142 -61.75 20.78 29.95
C SER A 142 -60.37 21.27 29.44
N LEU A 143 -59.74 20.55 28.52
CA LEU A 143 -58.41 20.91 28.00
C LEU A 143 -58.49 22.13 27.07
N ASN A 144 -57.43 22.94 27.06
CA ASN A 144 -57.31 24.10 26.18
C ASN A 144 -57.57 23.74 24.70
N GLN A 145 -58.48 24.46 24.05
CA GLN A 145 -58.92 24.13 22.69
C GLN A 145 -57.80 24.21 21.66
N SER A 146 -56.85 25.14 21.82
CA SER A 146 -55.69 25.26 20.93
C SER A 146 -54.81 24.02 20.98
N LEU A 147 -54.56 23.47 22.18
CA LEU A 147 -53.83 22.21 22.33
C LEU A 147 -54.62 21.04 21.71
N VAL A 148 -55.94 20.99 21.93
CA VAL A 148 -56.81 19.95 21.34
C VAL A 148 -56.74 19.99 19.82
N ASP A 149 -56.83 21.16 19.20
CA ASP A 149 -56.79 21.32 17.75
C ASP A 149 -55.42 20.99 17.18
N ARG A 150 -54.34 21.34 17.90
CA ARG A 150 -52.97 20.96 17.54
C ARG A 150 -52.79 19.44 17.58
N MET A 151 -53.24 18.76 18.64
CA MET A 151 -53.17 17.29 18.73
C MET A 151 -53.99 16.60 17.64
N LYS A 152 -55.21 17.08 17.35
CA LYS A 152 -56.03 16.60 16.23
C LYS A 152 -55.29 16.75 14.90
N SER A 153 -54.73 17.92 14.64
CA SER A 153 -53.98 18.21 13.41
C SER A 153 -52.75 17.32 13.28
N CYS A 154 -51.98 17.13 14.36
CA CYS A 154 -50.81 16.24 14.38
C CYS A 154 -51.20 14.80 14.04
N ASN A 155 -52.24 14.27 14.72
CA ASN A 155 -52.74 12.92 14.47
C ASN A 155 -53.25 12.75 13.03
N ASN A 156 -54.01 13.71 12.49
CA ASN A 156 -54.54 13.66 11.12
C ASN A 156 -53.43 13.62 10.06
N ARG A 157 -52.27 14.23 10.33
CA ARG A 157 -51.12 14.23 9.42
C ARG A 157 -50.21 13.02 9.59
N GLY A 158 -50.48 12.16 10.56
CA GLY A 158 -49.61 11.06 10.89
C GLY A 158 -48.35 11.46 11.67
N GLY A 159 -48.29 12.68 12.24
CA GLY A 159 -47.13 13.19 12.97
C GLY A 159 -47.08 12.75 14.43
N THR A 160 -45.88 12.77 15.00
CA THR A 160 -45.57 12.34 16.36
C THR A 160 -45.58 13.50 17.34
N ILE A 161 -46.24 13.32 18.48
CA ILE A 161 -46.12 14.23 19.63
C ILE A 161 -44.94 13.74 20.48
N HIS A 162 -43.92 14.58 20.66
CA HIS A 162 -42.73 14.24 21.43
C HIS A 162 -42.94 14.39 22.94
N PHE A 163 -43.55 15.50 23.36
CA PHE A 163 -44.00 15.69 24.75
C PHE A 163 -45.09 16.75 24.85
N ILE A 164 -45.86 16.67 25.94
CA ILE A 164 -46.78 17.71 26.41
C ILE A 164 -46.44 17.99 27.87
N ARG A 165 -46.61 19.23 28.30
CA ARG A 165 -46.66 19.61 29.72
C ARG A 165 -47.90 20.44 29.93
N LEU A 166 -48.68 20.05 30.92
CA LEU A 166 -49.86 20.79 31.35
C LEU A 166 -49.55 21.41 32.70
N PHE A 167 -50.08 22.59 32.94
CA PHE A 167 -49.88 23.32 34.19
C PHE A 167 -51.23 23.73 34.79
N HIS A 168 -51.19 24.63 35.77
CA HIS A 168 -52.39 25.26 36.32
C HIS A 168 -53.00 26.24 35.29
N ASP A 169 -54.26 26.61 35.48
CA ASP A 169 -54.97 27.58 34.64
C ASP A 169 -55.05 27.18 33.14
N ASN A 170 -55.06 25.87 32.87
CA ASN A 170 -55.16 25.29 31.52
C ASN A 170 -54.04 25.72 30.55
N GLU A 171 -52.90 26.08 31.12
CA GLU A 171 -51.68 26.37 30.40
C GLU A 171 -50.96 25.09 29.94
N TYR A 172 -50.17 25.21 28.87
CA TYR A 172 -49.44 24.07 28.33
C TYR A 172 -48.18 24.45 27.56
N VAL A 173 -47.28 23.48 27.44
CA VAL A 173 -46.25 23.41 26.38
C VAL A 173 -46.41 22.10 25.63
N VAL A 174 -46.30 22.12 24.31
CA VAL A 174 -46.29 20.93 23.45
C VAL A 174 -45.14 21.00 22.45
N LYS A 175 -44.52 19.86 22.21
CA LYS A 175 -43.55 19.65 21.14
C LYS A 175 -43.97 18.46 20.29
N ASP A 176 -44.07 18.69 18.99
CA ASP A 176 -44.36 17.67 17.97
C ASP A 176 -43.43 17.85 16.77
N ASP A 177 -43.62 17.06 15.72
CA ASP A 177 -42.83 17.12 14.48
C ASP A 177 -42.87 18.51 13.79
N ASN A 178 -43.85 19.38 14.09
CA ASN A 178 -43.94 20.74 13.55
C ASN A 178 -43.27 21.78 14.47
N GLY A 179 -42.61 21.35 15.54
CA GLY A 179 -41.90 22.20 16.48
C GLY A 179 -42.63 22.37 17.81
N ARG A 180 -42.37 23.49 18.49
CA ARG A 180 -42.89 23.81 19.82
C ARG A 180 -44.00 24.85 19.76
N GLU A 181 -45.00 24.71 20.61
CA GLU A 181 -46.01 25.73 20.91
C GLU A 181 -46.37 25.66 22.39
N TRP A 182 -46.82 26.79 22.91
CA TRP A 182 -47.22 26.90 24.29
C TRP A 182 -48.27 27.99 24.44
N ILE A 183 -49.06 27.86 25.49
CA ILE A 183 -49.82 28.93 26.11
C ILE A 183 -49.40 28.91 27.57
N VAL A 184 -48.50 29.83 27.92
CA VAL A 184 -48.06 30.10 29.28
C VAL A 184 -47.92 31.61 29.44
N ASP A 185 -48.14 32.11 30.65
CA ASP A 185 -47.93 33.51 30.97
C ASP A 185 -46.58 33.82 31.64
N GLY A 186 -46.30 35.12 31.79
CA GLY A 186 -45.20 35.62 32.59
C GLY A 186 -43.80 35.30 32.07
N PRO A 187 -42.78 35.32 32.96
CA PRO A 187 -41.37 35.17 32.57
C PRO A 187 -41.01 33.83 31.92
N LEU A 188 -41.86 32.81 32.03
CA LEU A 188 -41.65 31.54 31.33
C LEU A 188 -41.86 31.69 29.81
N ASP A 189 -42.82 32.52 29.37
CA ASP A 189 -43.03 32.80 27.94
C ASP A 189 -41.77 33.40 27.31
N ASP A 190 -41.16 34.38 27.98
CA ASP A 190 -39.92 35.01 27.54
C ASP A 190 -38.76 34.00 27.38
N GLU A 191 -38.62 33.07 28.33
CA GLU A 191 -37.59 32.02 28.26
C GLU A 191 -37.89 30.99 27.17
N LEU A 192 -39.15 30.65 26.91
CA LEU A 192 -39.52 29.71 25.84
C LEU A 192 -39.32 30.31 24.44
N ARG A 193 -39.49 31.64 24.29
CA ARG A 193 -39.14 32.37 23.05
C ARG A 193 -37.63 32.37 22.77
N ASN A 194 -36.80 32.15 23.79
CA ASN A 194 -35.35 32.05 23.62
C ASN A 194 -34.95 30.77 22.86
N THR A 195 -34.35 30.96 21.69
CA THR A 195 -33.92 29.87 20.79
C THR A 195 -32.55 29.29 21.14
N SER A 196 -31.91 29.74 22.22
CA SER A 196 -30.58 29.26 22.64
C SER A 196 -30.63 27.85 23.25
N GLY A 197 -30.55 26.84 22.38
CA GLY A 197 -30.47 25.41 22.74
C GLY A 197 -31.84 24.74 22.76
N GLU A 198 -31.84 23.40 22.69
CA GLU A 198 -33.08 22.64 22.63
C GLU A 198 -33.76 22.56 24.01
N VAL A 199 -35.10 22.58 24.03
CA VAL A 199 -35.89 22.41 25.26
C VAL A 199 -36.32 20.95 25.36
N HIS A 200 -35.84 20.28 26.41
CA HIS A 200 -36.10 18.85 26.65
C HIS A 200 -37.23 18.62 27.63
N ASP A 201 -37.39 19.51 28.62
CA ASP A 201 -38.48 19.45 29.58
C ASP A 201 -38.77 20.84 30.17
N VAL A 202 -40.01 21.03 30.64
CA VAL A 202 -40.49 22.28 31.25
C VAL A 202 -41.37 21.93 32.45
N ALA A 203 -41.21 22.63 33.56
CA ALA A 203 -42.14 22.54 34.67
C ALA A 203 -42.49 23.93 35.21
N LYS A 204 -43.75 24.12 35.58
CA LYS A 204 -44.30 25.34 36.19
C LYS A 204 -45.19 24.93 37.37
N ALA A 205 -44.95 25.55 38.52
CA ALA A 205 -45.73 25.42 39.74
C ALA A 205 -46.88 26.42 39.79
N ARG A 206 -47.84 26.22 40.70
CA ARG A 206 -49.00 27.10 40.88
C ARG A 206 -48.62 28.51 41.35
N ASP A 207 -47.58 28.64 42.17
CA ASP A 207 -47.05 29.92 42.63
C ASP A 207 -46.33 30.74 41.53
N GLY A 208 -46.25 30.20 40.31
CA GLY A 208 -45.55 30.82 39.18
C GLY A 208 -44.07 30.46 39.09
N SER A 209 -43.53 29.64 40.00
CA SER A 209 -42.18 29.11 39.91
C SER A 209 -42.04 28.18 38.69
N TRP A 210 -41.02 28.38 37.88
CA TRP A 210 -40.79 27.57 36.68
C TRP A 210 -39.33 27.19 36.46
N ILE A 211 -39.13 26.14 35.67
CA ILE A 211 -37.83 25.63 35.22
C ILE A 211 -37.90 25.09 33.79
N VAL A 212 -36.83 25.33 33.02
CA VAL A 212 -36.64 24.85 31.64
C VAL A 212 -35.34 24.05 31.57
N ILE A 213 -35.43 22.81 31.11
CA ILE A 213 -34.31 21.88 30.91
C ILE A 213 -33.82 21.98 29.47
N ARG A 214 -32.52 22.24 29.28
CA ARG A 214 -31.86 22.31 27.98
C ARG A 214 -30.69 21.34 27.85
N ASP A 215 -30.08 21.28 26.67
CA ASP A 215 -29.05 20.30 26.31
C ASP A 215 -27.98 20.07 27.39
N ASN A 216 -27.40 21.16 27.91
CA ASN A 216 -26.25 21.12 28.83
C ASN A 216 -26.37 22.10 30.02
N ARG A 217 -27.58 22.64 30.24
CA ARG A 217 -27.91 23.57 31.33
C ARG A 217 -29.42 23.57 31.59
N PHE A 218 -29.81 24.17 32.71
CA PHE A 218 -31.20 24.50 33.00
C PHE A 218 -31.33 26.00 33.31
N ILE A 219 -32.52 26.56 33.16
CA ILE A 219 -32.88 27.91 33.56
C ILE A 219 -34.06 27.81 34.52
N ALA A 220 -34.01 28.47 35.66
CA ALA A 220 -35.07 28.41 36.69
C ALA A 220 -35.36 29.78 37.29
N SER A 221 -36.65 30.06 37.50
CA SER A 221 -37.16 31.26 38.20
C SER A 221 -36.78 31.28 39.68
N GLN A 222 -36.69 32.46 40.29
CA GLN A 222 -36.22 32.62 41.68
C GLN A 222 -37.00 31.82 42.73
N GLY A 223 -38.28 31.51 42.49
CA GLY A 223 -39.09 30.72 43.42
C GLY A 223 -38.73 29.23 43.49
N VAL A 224 -37.97 28.71 42.52
CA VAL A 224 -37.50 27.31 42.55
C VAL A 224 -36.44 27.10 43.64
N SER A 225 -36.66 26.10 44.50
CA SER A 225 -35.82 25.78 45.64
C SER A 225 -34.33 25.60 45.31
N ASN A 226 -33.46 26.01 46.23
CA ASN A 226 -32.01 25.82 46.09
C ASN A 226 -31.63 24.34 46.09
N GLU A 227 -32.38 23.48 46.79
CA GLU A 227 -32.15 22.03 46.80
C GLU A 227 -32.31 21.42 45.40
N LEU A 228 -33.41 21.77 44.70
CA LEU A 228 -33.64 21.35 43.31
C LEU A 228 -32.54 21.88 42.38
N ARG A 229 -32.20 23.17 42.48
CA ARG A 229 -31.15 23.80 41.67
C ARG A 229 -29.80 23.12 41.86
N ASN A 230 -29.42 22.83 43.11
CA ASN A 230 -28.16 22.16 43.44
C ASN A 230 -28.14 20.74 42.89
N THR A 231 -29.22 19.98 43.07
CA THR A 231 -29.35 18.60 42.57
C THR A 231 -29.20 18.54 41.05
N LEU A 232 -29.84 19.45 40.31
CA LEU A 232 -29.68 19.52 38.85
C LEU A 232 -28.27 19.95 38.44
N THR A 233 -27.68 20.92 39.13
CA THR A 233 -26.31 21.38 38.87
C THR A 233 -25.31 20.23 39.03
N GLU A 234 -25.44 19.46 40.11
CA GLU A 234 -24.62 18.26 40.35
C GLU A 234 -24.82 17.22 39.25
N PHE A 235 -26.06 16.94 38.85
CA PHE A 235 -26.34 16.00 37.76
C PHE A 235 -25.70 16.44 36.43
N TYR A 236 -25.85 17.70 36.02
CA TYR A 236 -25.23 18.20 34.80
C TYR A 236 -23.70 18.12 34.85
N ASN A 237 -23.09 18.48 35.97
CA ASN A 237 -21.64 18.40 36.15
C ASN A 237 -21.14 16.96 36.11
N GLU A 238 -21.85 16.03 36.76
CA GLU A 238 -21.52 14.61 36.77
C GLU A 238 -21.61 14.00 35.36
N GLN A 239 -22.71 14.24 34.63
CA GLN A 239 -22.88 13.73 33.27
C GLN A 239 -21.86 14.35 32.30
N ARG A 240 -21.52 15.64 32.46
CA ARG A 240 -20.46 16.28 31.67
C ARG A 240 -19.10 15.66 31.92
N ARG A 241 -18.80 15.29 33.17
CA ARG A 241 -17.58 14.56 33.53
C ARG A 241 -17.54 13.20 32.83
N TYR A 242 -18.64 12.43 32.89
CA TYR A 242 -18.71 11.14 32.19
C TYR A 242 -18.54 11.25 30.68
N ASN A 243 -19.17 12.24 30.04
CA ASN A 243 -18.96 12.51 28.61
C ASN A 243 -17.49 12.81 28.31
N SER A 244 -16.87 13.67 29.12
CA SER A 244 -15.46 14.06 28.94
C SER A 244 -14.50 12.88 29.12
N GLU A 245 -14.74 12.04 30.13
CA GLU A 245 -13.98 10.82 30.40
C GLU A 245 -14.13 9.80 29.27
N ARG A 246 -15.36 9.56 28.81
CA ARG A 246 -15.64 8.65 27.68
C ARG A 246 -14.99 9.15 26.39
N ASP A 247 -15.10 10.43 26.09
CA ASP A 247 -14.47 11.02 24.91
C ASP A 247 -12.94 10.92 24.96
N ALA A 248 -12.35 11.04 26.16
CA ALA A 248 -10.91 10.85 26.35
C ALA A 248 -10.50 9.39 26.09
N GLU A 249 -11.29 8.43 26.57
CA GLU A 249 -11.08 6.99 26.33
C GLU A 249 -11.14 6.66 24.83
N ILE A 250 -12.14 7.19 24.12
CA ILE A 250 -12.27 7.00 22.66
C ILE A 250 -11.05 7.58 21.94
N ARG A 251 -10.63 8.80 22.30
CA ARG A 251 -9.44 9.43 21.70
C ARG A 251 -8.18 8.61 21.94
N GLN A 252 -8.00 8.06 23.13
CA GLN A 252 -6.86 7.19 23.45
C GLN A 252 -6.88 5.90 22.63
N TYR A 253 -8.04 5.26 22.52
CA TYR A 253 -8.21 4.07 21.69
C TYR A 253 -7.88 4.35 20.23
N ASP A 254 -8.44 5.43 19.66
CA ASP A 254 -8.24 5.79 18.25
C ASP A 254 -6.78 6.18 17.96
N ALA A 255 -6.12 6.87 18.89
CA ALA A 255 -4.70 7.18 18.80
C ALA A 255 -3.83 5.92 18.82
N GLU A 256 -4.14 4.97 19.70
CA GLU A 256 -3.43 3.69 19.78
C GLU A 256 -3.63 2.84 18.51
N GLN A 257 -4.85 2.75 17.98
CA GLN A 257 -5.10 2.07 16.71
C GLN A 257 -4.35 2.73 15.54
N SER A 258 -4.27 4.06 15.53
CA SER A 258 -3.51 4.80 14.52
C SER A 258 -2.02 4.53 14.63
N ARG A 259 -1.46 4.46 15.85
CA ARG A 259 -0.06 4.11 16.11
C ARG A 259 0.26 2.69 15.63
N LEU A 260 -0.55 1.70 16.01
CA LEU A 260 -0.38 0.32 15.54
C LEU A 260 -0.48 0.20 14.02
N ALA A 261 -1.40 0.93 13.39
CA ALA A 261 -1.52 0.98 11.93
C ALA A 261 -0.32 1.66 11.25
N GLN A 262 0.33 2.63 11.90
CA GLN A 262 1.56 3.24 11.42
C GLN A 262 2.73 2.25 11.53
N GLU A 263 2.93 1.64 12.71
CA GLU A 263 3.97 0.64 12.93
C GLU A 263 3.85 -0.55 11.95
N ALA A 264 2.62 -1.01 11.68
CA ALA A 264 2.37 -2.06 10.70
C ALA A 264 2.75 -1.63 9.26
N ARG A 265 2.48 -0.36 8.90
CA ARG A 265 2.90 0.20 7.59
C ARG A 265 4.42 0.29 7.49
N GLU A 266 5.10 0.76 8.53
CA GLU A 266 6.56 0.85 8.57
C GLU A 266 7.21 -0.52 8.47
N ARG A 267 6.69 -1.53 9.19
CA ARG A 267 7.15 -2.92 9.08
C ARG A 267 6.94 -3.47 7.67
N ALA A 268 5.77 -3.28 7.08
CA ALA A 268 5.50 -3.72 5.71
C ALA A 268 6.42 -3.04 4.68
N GLN A 269 6.74 -1.75 4.87
CA GLN A 269 7.71 -1.04 4.02
C GLN A 269 9.13 -1.60 4.19
N GLN A 270 9.55 -1.89 5.41
CA GLN A 270 10.86 -2.47 5.68
C GLN A 270 10.98 -3.89 5.10
N GLU A 271 9.96 -4.73 5.25
CA GLU A 271 9.89 -6.05 4.65
C GLU A 271 9.93 -5.97 3.12
N ALA A 272 9.14 -5.08 2.51
CA ALA A 272 9.16 -4.86 1.07
C ALA A 272 10.53 -4.37 0.56
N ARG A 273 11.22 -3.51 1.32
CA ARG A 273 12.58 -3.06 0.98
C ARG A 273 13.56 -4.23 1.04
N LEU A 274 13.56 -5.01 2.12
CA LEU A 274 14.43 -6.18 2.27
C LEU A 274 14.17 -7.20 1.16
N GLN A 275 12.91 -7.39 0.77
CA GLN A 275 12.53 -8.27 -0.33
C GLN A 275 13.11 -7.78 -1.67
N ARG A 276 13.00 -6.47 -1.97
CA ARG A 276 13.62 -5.88 -3.17
C ARG A 276 15.14 -6.03 -3.19
N GLU A 277 15.80 -5.81 -2.05
CA GLU A 277 17.26 -5.98 -1.93
C GLU A 277 17.68 -7.44 -2.14
N ARG A 278 16.88 -8.41 -1.66
CA ARG A 278 17.10 -9.86 -1.92
C ARG A 278 16.91 -10.19 -3.40
N GLU A 279 15.82 -9.75 -4.01
CA GLU A 279 15.54 -9.97 -5.43
C GLU A 279 16.62 -9.35 -6.33
N GLU A 280 17.11 -8.15 -5.99
CA GLU A 280 18.21 -7.52 -6.72
C GLU A 280 19.52 -8.30 -6.57
N ARG A 281 19.84 -8.80 -5.37
CA ARG A 281 21.02 -9.65 -5.16
C ARG A 281 20.92 -10.94 -5.97
N GLU A 282 19.79 -11.63 -5.91
CA GLU A 282 19.57 -12.85 -6.70
C GLU A 282 19.65 -12.58 -8.20
N ARG A 283 19.16 -11.43 -8.67
CA ARG A 283 19.29 -11.03 -10.07
C ARG A 283 20.76 -10.85 -10.46
N ARG A 284 21.54 -10.11 -9.67
CA ARG A 284 22.97 -9.91 -9.91
C ARG A 284 23.74 -11.23 -9.91
N GLU A 285 23.46 -12.14 -8.97
CA GLU A 285 24.09 -13.46 -8.94
C GLU A 285 23.73 -14.32 -10.17
N ARG A 286 22.50 -14.22 -10.70
CA ARG A 286 22.11 -14.89 -11.95
C ARG A 286 22.85 -14.27 -13.15
N GLU A 287 22.88 -12.95 -13.25
CA GLU A 287 23.58 -12.22 -14.31
C GLU A 287 25.09 -12.54 -14.31
N GLU A 288 25.73 -12.61 -13.14
CA GLU A 288 27.14 -13.00 -13.00
C GLU A 288 27.39 -14.44 -13.43
N LYS A 289 26.53 -15.39 -13.02
CA LYS A 289 26.63 -16.80 -13.45
C LYS A 289 26.44 -16.93 -14.96
N GLU A 290 25.46 -16.27 -15.53
CA GLU A 290 25.22 -16.26 -16.99
C GLU A 290 26.41 -15.66 -17.74
N ALA A 291 26.99 -14.57 -17.25
CA ALA A 291 28.19 -13.96 -17.82
C ALA A 291 29.42 -14.88 -17.73
N GLU A 292 29.61 -15.57 -16.59
CA GLU A 292 30.69 -16.54 -16.42
C GLU A 292 30.53 -17.74 -17.36
N GLU A 293 29.32 -18.30 -17.47
CA GLU A 293 29.01 -19.37 -18.42
C GLU A 293 29.22 -18.93 -19.87
N ALA A 294 28.76 -17.73 -20.24
CA ALA A 294 28.98 -17.16 -21.56
C ALA A 294 30.49 -16.99 -21.86
N ARG A 295 31.28 -16.55 -20.86
CA ARG A 295 32.74 -16.44 -20.99
C ARG A 295 33.40 -17.80 -21.19
N LYS A 296 32.98 -18.83 -20.44
CA LYS A 296 33.47 -20.22 -20.62
C LYS A 296 33.14 -20.73 -22.02
N ARG A 297 31.89 -20.57 -22.47
CA ARG A 297 31.45 -20.95 -23.81
C ARG A 297 32.24 -20.23 -24.91
N ALA A 298 32.56 -18.94 -24.73
CA ALA A 298 33.36 -18.18 -25.68
C ALA A 298 34.80 -18.73 -25.77
N ILE A 299 35.43 -19.05 -24.63
CA ILE A 299 36.77 -19.66 -24.58
C ILE A 299 36.77 -21.03 -25.27
N GLU A 300 35.79 -21.88 -24.97
CA GLU A 300 35.65 -23.20 -25.59
C GLU A 300 35.40 -23.10 -27.10
N ALA A 301 34.52 -22.19 -27.53
CA ALA A 301 34.26 -21.95 -28.95
C ALA A 301 35.51 -21.47 -29.68
N GLU A 302 36.32 -20.60 -29.07
CA GLU A 302 37.58 -20.16 -29.69
C GLU A 302 38.63 -21.29 -29.74
N LYS A 303 38.72 -22.11 -28.69
CA LYS A 303 39.59 -23.29 -28.70
C LYS A 303 39.19 -24.28 -29.80
N ALA A 304 37.90 -24.61 -29.90
CA ALA A 304 37.36 -25.46 -30.95
C ALA A 304 37.61 -24.88 -32.36
N ARG A 305 37.51 -23.55 -32.52
CA ARG A 305 37.83 -22.87 -33.79
C ARG A 305 39.30 -23.01 -34.16
N LYS A 306 40.22 -22.88 -33.19
CA LYS A 306 41.67 -23.07 -33.41
C LYS A 306 41.99 -24.52 -33.77
N GLU A 307 41.44 -25.48 -33.03
CA GLU A 307 41.61 -26.92 -33.31
C GLU A 307 41.06 -27.31 -34.69
N ALA A 308 39.89 -26.79 -35.07
CA ALA A 308 39.32 -27.00 -36.39
C ALA A 308 40.19 -26.42 -37.51
N ALA A 309 40.74 -25.21 -37.32
CA ALA A 309 41.65 -24.60 -38.28
C ALA A 309 42.97 -25.38 -38.42
N GLU A 310 43.51 -25.89 -37.32
CA GLU A 310 44.72 -26.72 -37.33
C GLU A 310 44.50 -28.07 -38.00
N LYS A 311 43.37 -28.73 -37.70
CA LYS A 311 42.97 -29.98 -38.37
C LYS A 311 42.79 -29.80 -39.87
N GLU A 312 42.18 -28.69 -40.29
CA GLU A 312 42.02 -28.36 -41.72
C GLU A 312 43.38 -28.08 -42.39
N LYS A 313 44.29 -27.40 -41.70
CA LYS A 313 45.66 -27.17 -42.17
C LYS A 313 46.41 -28.49 -42.34
N LEU A 314 46.33 -29.40 -41.36
CA LEU A 314 46.93 -30.72 -41.43
C LEU A 314 46.35 -31.54 -42.58
N LYS A 315 45.02 -31.57 -42.71
CA LYS A 315 44.34 -32.26 -43.81
C LYS A 315 44.80 -31.75 -45.19
N ARG A 316 44.97 -30.43 -45.35
CA ARG A 316 45.53 -29.85 -46.59
C ARG A 316 46.97 -30.27 -46.82
N ALA A 317 47.81 -30.31 -45.78
CA ALA A 317 49.19 -30.74 -45.90
C ALA A 317 49.29 -32.22 -46.33
N THR A 318 48.49 -33.10 -45.71
CA THR A 318 48.45 -34.53 -46.08
C THR A 318 48.00 -34.74 -47.52
N LEU A 319 46.94 -34.04 -47.95
CA LEU A 319 46.47 -34.12 -49.35
C LEU A 319 47.54 -33.63 -50.35
N LEU A 320 48.30 -32.60 -50.00
CA LEU A 320 49.39 -32.09 -50.83
C LEU A 320 50.55 -33.09 -50.90
N GLU A 321 50.90 -33.69 -49.76
CA GLU A 321 51.95 -34.71 -49.66
C GLU A 321 51.61 -35.95 -50.50
N GLU A 322 50.38 -36.47 -50.38
CA GLU A 322 49.88 -37.58 -51.21
C GLU A 322 49.95 -37.24 -52.71
N ALA A 323 49.55 -36.03 -53.09
CA ALA A 323 49.62 -35.56 -54.48
C ALA A 323 51.07 -35.45 -54.99
N LEU A 324 52.01 -35.06 -54.12
CA LEU A 324 53.42 -34.93 -54.46
C LEU A 324 54.09 -36.30 -54.60
N ILE A 325 53.83 -37.22 -53.66
CA ILE A 325 54.32 -38.61 -53.72
C ILE A 325 53.85 -39.27 -55.01
N LYS A 326 52.59 -39.10 -55.38
CA LYS A 326 52.05 -39.61 -56.64
C LYS A 326 52.84 -39.06 -57.84
N ARG A 327 53.06 -37.74 -57.91
CA ARG A 327 53.80 -37.12 -59.01
C ARG A 327 55.24 -37.63 -59.12
N VAL A 328 55.95 -37.74 -57.99
CA VAL A 328 57.33 -38.27 -57.96
C VAL A 328 57.36 -39.74 -58.40
N THR A 329 56.36 -40.53 -58.00
CA THR A 329 56.26 -41.95 -58.39
C THR A 329 56.00 -42.08 -59.90
N ASP A 330 55.11 -41.25 -60.44
CA ASP A 330 54.81 -41.21 -61.88
C ASP A 330 56.08 -40.83 -62.68
N GLU A 331 56.80 -39.78 -62.28
CA GLU A 331 58.07 -39.36 -62.91
C GLU A 331 59.16 -40.44 -62.80
N ALA A 332 59.27 -41.13 -61.66
CA ALA A 332 60.24 -42.21 -61.47
C ALA A 332 59.94 -43.40 -62.40
N ASN A 333 58.66 -43.75 -62.59
CA ASN A 333 58.26 -44.78 -63.54
C ASN A 333 58.60 -44.40 -64.98
N ASP A 334 58.37 -43.14 -65.37
CA ASP A 334 58.75 -42.62 -66.69
C ASP A 334 60.26 -42.72 -66.95
N ILE A 335 61.09 -42.43 -65.93
CA ILE A 335 62.56 -42.59 -66.01
C ILE A 335 62.93 -44.06 -66.21
N VAL A 336 62.36 -44.98 -65.44
CA VAL A 336 62.61 -46.42 -65.58
C VAL A 336 62.24 -46.93 -66.98
N ASP A 337 61.13 -46.46 -67.54
CA ASP A 337 60.73 -46.80 -68.89
C ASP A 337 61.67 -46.19 -69.95
N ALA A 338 62.15 -44.96 -69.73
CA ALA A 338 63.18 -44.35 -70.57
C ALA A 338 64.51 -45.12 -70.52
N GLU A 339 64.97 -45.54 -69.35
CA GLU A 339 66.16 -46.38 -69.16
C GLU A 339 66.02 -47.72 -69.87
N ARG A 340 64.87 -48.39 -69.74
CA ARG A 340 64.59 -49.64 -70.44
C ARG A 340 64.66 -49.47 -71.96
N ASN A 341 64.17 -48.35 -72.48
CA ASN A 341 64.23 -48.02 -73.90
C ASN A 341 65.67 -47.69 -74.35
N ILE A 342 66.44 -46.99 -73.53
CA ILE A 342 67.88 -46.73 -73.77
C ILE A 342 68.65 -48.05 -73.79
N GLU A 343 68.37 -48.97 -72.88
CA GLU A 343 69.06 -50.26 -72.82
C GLU A 343 68.73 -51.14 -74.03
N LYS A 344 67.46 -51.17 -74.47
CA LYS A 344 67.08 -51.81 -75.75
C LYS A 344 67.83 -51.21 -76.94
N ARG A 345 67.97 -49.87 -76.98
CA ARG A 345 68.76 -49.19 -78.03
C ARG A 345 70.25 -49.52 -77.94
N LYS A 346 70.83 -49.60 -76.73
CA LYS A 346 72.22 -50.03 -76.52
C LYS A 346 72.44 -51.45 -77.00
N GLN A 347 71.54 -52.38 -76.69
CA GLN A 347 71.63 -53.77 -77.16
C GLN A 347 71.56 -53.86 -78.69
N SER A 348 70.62 -53.14 -79.31
CA SER A 348 70.52 -53.05 -80.78
C SER A 348 71.78 -52.41 -81.42
N LEU A 349 72.35 -51.40 -80.78
CA LEU A 349 73.60 -50.77 -81.20
C LEU A 349 74.79 -51.73 -81.07
N LYS A 350 74.86 -52.49 -79.98
CA LYS A 350 75.91 -53.50 -79.72
C LYS A 350 75.85 -54.63 -80.76
N GLN A 351 74.65 -55.10 -81.07
CA GLN A 351 74.40 -56.10 -82.10
C GLN A 351 74.76 -55.59 -83.50
N SER A 352 74.53 -54.30 -83.76
CA SER A 352 74.96 -53.64 -85.02
C SER A 352 76.49 -53.45 -85.08
N LEU A 353 77.15 -53.20 -83.95
CA LEU A 353 78.61 -53.07 -83.82
C LEU A 353 79.37 -54.39 -84.01
N GLU A 354 78.74 -55.53 -83.68
CA GLU A 354 79.28 -56.87 -83.87
C GLU A 354 79.23 -57.34 -85.34
N MET A 355 78.42 -56.70 -86.18
CA MET A 355 78.35 -56.96 -87.63
C MET A 355 79.34 -56.13 -88.47
N ILE A 356 80.13 -55.26 -87.85
CA ILE A 356 81.12 -54.41 -88.53
C ILE A 356 82.52 -55.04 -88.38
N PRO A 357 83.22 -55.34 -89.49
CA PRO A 357 84.61 -55.82 -89.46
C PRO A 357 85.52 -54.86 -88.69
N GLU A 358 86.47 -55.42 -87.95
CA GLU A 358 87.39 -54.69 -87.05
C GLU A 358 88.19 -53.59 -87.77
N SER A 359 88.34 -53.69 -89.09
CA SER A 359 88.99 -52.71 -89.97
C SER A 359 88.15 -51.45 -90.28
N ALA A 360 86.87 -51.41 -89.90
CA ALA A 360 85.94 -50.32 -90.25
C ALA A 360 85.25 -49.64 -89.04
N ARG A 361 85.72 -49.87 -87.81
CA ARG A 361 85.18 -49.18 -86.62
C ARG A 361 85.66 -47.73 -86.52
N PRO A 362 84.76 -46.74 -86.40
CA PRO A 362 85.14 -45.34 -86.21
C PRO A 362 85.71 -45.10 -84.80
N LYS A 363 86.92 -44.53 -84.74
CA LYS A 363 87.51 -44.00 -83.51
C LYS A 363 86.83 -42.67 -83.17
N ILE A 364 85.91 -42.67 -82.22
CA ILE A 364 85.36 -41.44 -81.65
C ILE A 364 86.07 -41.18 -80.32
N SER A 365 86.95 -40.19 -80.32
CA SER A 365 87.60 -39.61 -79.15
C SER A 365 86.62 -38.72 -78.39
N THR A 366 86.34 -39.05 -77.13
CA THR A 366 85.66 -38.16 -76.19
C THR A 366 86.69 -37.39 -75.39
N GLU A 367 86.98 -36.16 -75.80
CA GLU A 367 87.67 -35.17 -74.98
C GLU A 367 86.78 -33.93 -74.85
N CYS A 368 86.27 -33.71 -73.63
CA CYS A 368 85.85 -32.39 -73.16
C CYS A 368 85.97 -32.35 -71.63
N GLU A 369 87.20 -32.54 -71.13
CA GLU A 369 87.63 -31.98 -69.85
C GLU A 369 88.57 -30.83 -70.17
N ASN A 370 88.13 -29.58 -70.04
CA ASN A 370 88.99 -28.41 -69.82
C ASN A 370 88.14 -27.14 -69.70
N LEU A 371 87.60 -26.86 -68.51
CA LEU A 371 87.04 -25.54 -68.20
C LEU A 371 87.33 -25.12 -66.75
N SER A 372 88.58 -25.28 -66.30
CA SER A 372 88.96 -24.89 -64.93
C SER A 372 90.41 -24.41 -64.83
N LYS A 373 90.71 -23.23 -65.36
CA LYS A 373 91.86 -22.43 -64.90
C LYS A 373 91.44 -20.97 -64.71
N ASN A 374 91.42 -20.51 -63.46
CA ASN A 374 91.11 -19.14 -63.04
C ASN A 374 92.30 -18.21 -63.32
N VAL A 375 92.53 -17.87 -64.59
CA VAL A 375 93.61 -16.95 -65.01
C VAL A 375 93.11 -15.51 -65.16
N CYS A 376 94.00 -14.53 -64.96
CA CYS A 376 93.69 -13.11 -65.07
C CYS A 376 93.29 -12.75 -66.51
N VAL A 377 92.15 -12.07 -66.69
CA VAL A 377 91.63 -11.73 -68.03
C VAL A 377 92.44 -10.64 -68.75
N VAL A 378 93.30 -9.91 -68.03
CA VAL A 378 94.11 -8.82 -68.59
C VAL A 378 95.46 -9.34 -69.10
N CYS A 379 96.22 -10.07 -68.30
CA CYS A 379 97.52 -10.61 -68.74
C CYS A 379 97.45 -12.05 -69.25
N GLN A 380 96.42 -12.82 -68.88
CA GLN A 380 96.23 -14.24 -69.19
C GLN A 380 97.42 -15.15 -68.81
N HIS A 381 98.32 -14.65 -67.96
CA HIS A 381 99.54 -15.34 -67.55
C HIS A 381 99.54 -15.72 -66.07
N GLU A 382 98.99 -14.84 -65.23
CA GLU A 382 98.93 -15.02 -63.78
C GLU A 382 97.51 -15.38 -63.32
N ASP A 383 97.41 -16.06 -62.18
CA ASP A 383 96.11 -16.45 -61.61
C ASP A 383 95.29 -15.25 -61.16
N ALA A 384 93.97 -15.33 -61.37
CA ALA A 384 92.99 -14.30 -61.01
C ALA A 384 92.75 -14.23 -59.49
N SER A 385 93.75 -13.79 -58.73
CA SER A 385 93.78 -13.73 -57.27
C SER A 385 93.12 -12.50 -56.64
N MET A 386 92.42 -11.67 -57.42
CA MET A 386 91.81 -10.42 -56.95
C MET A 386 90.31 -10.36 -57.26
N VAL A 387 89.48 -10.11 -56.24
CA VAL A 387 88.03 -9.92 -56.31
C VAL A 387 87.67 -8.44 -56.30
N ILE A 388 86.73 -8.04 -57.16
CA ILE A 388 86.29 -6.65 -57.31
C ILE A 388 84.97 -6.41 -56.59
N VAL A 389 84.92 -5.43 -55.68
CA VAL A 389 83.71 -5.04 -54.95
C VAL A 389 83.05 -3.81 -55.60
N PRO A 390 81.71 -3.77 -55.77
CA PRO A 390 80.71 -4.70 -55.23
C PRO A 390 80.36 -5.90 -56.13
N CYS A 391 80.92 -5.99 -57.35
CA CYS A 391 80.43 -6.97 -58.33
C CYS A 391 80.82 -8.44 -58.07
N GLY A 392 81.78 -8.70 -57.19
CA GLY A 392 82.22 -10.05 -56.79
C GLY A 392 83.10 -10.79 -57.79
N HIS A 393 83.42 -10.21 -58.96
CA HIS A 393 84.20 -10.91 -59.98
C HIS A 393 85.69 -11.07 -59.61
N ALA A 394 86.18 -12.30 -59.62
CA ALA A 394 87.59 -12.68 -59.46
C ALA A 394 88.26 -12.87 -60.83
N CYS A 395 88.75 -11.78 -61.44
CA CYS A 395 89.24 -11.81 -62.84
C CYS A 395 90.61 -11.15 -63.05
N LEU A 396 91.24 -10.64 -61.99
CA LEU A 396 92.50 -9.89 -62.06
C LEU A 396 93.59 -10.56 -61.22
N CYS A 397 94.84 -10.51 -61.68
CA CYS A 397 96.01 -10.79 -60.83
C CYS A 397 96.38 -9.53 -60.02
N GLY A 398 97.27 -9.68 -59.04
CA GLY A 398 97.73 -8.58 -58.19
C GLY A 398 98.27 -7.38 -58.99
N GLU A 399 99.10 -7.62 -60.00
CA GLU A 399 99.72 -6.55 -60.80
C GLU A 399 98.71 -5.84 -61.71
N CYS A 400 97.89 -6.62 -62.43
CA CYS A 400 96.88 -6.04 -63.33
C CYS A 400 95.80 -5.27 -62.56
N SER A 401 95.53 -5.62 -61.31
CA SER A 401 94.57 -4.92 -60.47
C SER A 401 94.95 -3.45 -60.25
N MET A 402 96.23 -3.15 -60.05
CA MET A 402 96.73 -1.78 -59.88
C MET A 402 96.59 -0.95 -61.16
N SER A 403 96.87 -1.57 -62.31
CA SER A 403 96.70 -0.92 -63.62
C SER A 403 95.23 -0.58 -63.90
N VAL A 404 94.31 -1.49 -63.56
CA VAL A 404 92.87 -1.28 -63.74
C VAL A 404 92.33 -0.20 -62.78
N ILE A 405 92.80 -0.15 -61.52
CA ILE A 405 92.45 0.93 -60.58
C ILE A 405 92.95 2.29 -61.07
N ASN A 406 94.15 2.37 -61.63
CA ASN A 406 94.72 3.65 -62.05
C ASN A 406 94.11 4.19 -63.35
N ASN A 407 93.67 3.30 -64.25
CA ASN A 407 93.16 3.69 -65.56
C ASN A 407 91.63 3.70 -65.64
N SER A 408 90.99 2.53 -65.61
CA SER A 408 89.55 2.42 -65.94
C SER A 408 88.62 2.52 -64.74
N LYS A 409 89.09 2.14 -63.53
CA LYS A 409 88.28 2.07 -62.29
C LYS A 409 86.99 1.26 -62.45
N GLN A 410 86.94 0.34 -63.42
CA GLN A 410 85.79 -0.50 -63.74
C GLN A 410 86.20 -1.96 -63.90
N CYS A 411 85.33 -2.87 -63.45
CA CYS A 411 85.52 -4.31 -63.61
C CYS A 411 85.63 -4.70 -65.10
N PRO A 412 86.68 -5.44 -65.52
CA PRO A 412 86.81 -5.86 -66.93
C PRO A 412 85.67 -6.77 -67.42
N LEU A 413 85.03 -7.53 -66.53
CA LEU A 413 83.96 -8.47 -66.89
C LEU A 413 82.59 -7.79 -66.97
N CYS A 414 82.22 -7.01 -65.96
CA CYS A 414 80.86 -6.46 -65.87
C CYS A 414 80.78 -4.93 -65.93
N ARG A 415 81.93 -4.24 -66.05
CA ARG A 415 82.06 -2.77 -66.13
C ARG A 415 81.54 -2.00 -64.91
N ALA A 416 81.18 -2.69 -63.83
CA ALA A 416 80.81 -2.07 -62.56
C ALA A 416 81.97 -1.24 -62.01
N ALA A 417 81.66 -0.07 -61.43
CA ALA A 417 82.65 0.79 -60.79
C ALA A 417 83.32 0.06 -59.61
N ILE A 418 84.65 0.12 -59.56
CA ILE A 418 85.45 -0.55 -58.53
C ILE A 418 85.47 0.34 -57.29
N ARG A 419 84.89 -0.17 -56.20
CA ARG A 419 85.01 0.48 -54.88
C ARG A 419 86.30 0.08 -54.19
N GLU A 420 86.59 -1.22 -54.21
CA GLU A 420 87.78 -1.82 -53.60
C GLU A 420 88.10 -3.12 -54.32
N ILE A 421 89.38 -3.52 -54.27
CA ILE A 421 89.85 -4.80 -54.77
C ILE A 421 90.46 -5.57 -53.60
N ILE A 422 89.95 -6.78 -53.38
CA ILE A 422 90.33 -7.64 -52.27
C ILE A 422 91.12 -8.82 -52.82
N ARG A 423 92.31 -9.08 -52.26
CA ARG A 423 93.07 -10.27 -52.61
C ARG A 423 92.44 -11.50 -51.99
N ILE A 424 92.24 -12.53 -52.81
CA ILE A 424 91.75 -13.82 -52.37
C ILE A 424 92.82 -14.89 -52.58
N TYR A 425 92.81 -15.86 -51.68
CA TYR A 425 93.68 -17.02 -51.74
C TYR A 425 92.78 -18.22 -52.03
N PHE A 426 92.90 -18.80 -53.22
CA PHE A 426 92.25 -20.07 -53.52
C PHE A 426 93.05 -21.16 -52.81
N GLY A 427 92.43 -21.83 -51.84
CA GLY A 427 93.01 -23.05 -51.28
C GLY A 427 93.12 -24.08 -52.40
N ASN A 428 94.34 -24.49 -52.74
CA ASN A 428 94.51 -25.72 -53.52
C ASN A 428 93.97 -26.87 -52.67
N LYS A 429 93.05 -27.65 -53.28
CA LYS A 429 92.20 -28.70 -52.70
C LYS A 429 92.76 -29.44 -51.49
#